data_AF-A0A838HEY2-F1
#
_entry.id   AF-A0A838HEY2-F1
#
_cell.length_a   1.000
_cell.length_b   1.000
_cell.length_c   1.000
_cell.angle_alpha   90.00
_cell.angle_beta   90.00
_cell.angle_gamma   90.00
#
_symmetry.space_group_name_H-M   'P 1'
#
loop_
_entity.id
_entity.type
_entity.pdbx_description
1 polymer ?
#
loop_
_entity_poly.entity_id
_entity_poly.type
_entity_poly.pdbx_seq_one_letter_code
_entity_poly.pdbx_strand_id
1 'polypeptide(L)'
;MTFFDKAGNPVRLQLHLRYRATITNLASGLTLPDNSSYNAKIDLLTGVAEVNGNVYNVKNRETGIRIKDIGRIVFDAEGNIVFEAGRHDVKFGDATPQYCAALA
;
A
#
# COMPACT_ATOMS: atom_id res chain seq x y z
N MET A 1 3.89 -15.28 -7.63
CA MET A 1 3.40 -16.41 -8.44
C MET A 1 2.97 -15.89 -9.80
N THR A 2 3.50 -16.47 -10.87
CA THR A 2 3.14 -16.11 -12.25
C THR A 2 2.21 -17.18 -12.81
N PHE A 3 1.17 -16.75 -13.51
CA PHE A 3 0.20 -17.61 -14.19
C PHE A 3 0.39 -17.51 -15.69
N PHE A 4 0.23 -18.63 -16.38
CA PHE A 4 0.45 -18.76 -17.82
C PHE A 4 -0.82 -19.26 -18.52
N ASP A 5 -0.98 -18.92 -19.80
CA ASP A 5 -2.00 -19.48 -20.67
C ASP A 5 -1.62 -20.89 -21.16
N LYS A 6 -2.43 -21.46 -22.06
CA LYS A 6 -2.18 -22.79 -22.66
C LYS A 6 -0.94 -22.84 -23.56
N ALA A 7 -0.52 -21.71 -24.13
CA ALA A 7 0.67 -21.60 -24.97
C ALA A 7 1.94 -21.34 -24.16
N GLY A 8 1.82 -21.16 -22.83
CA GLY A 8 2.94 -20.88 -21.94
C GLY A 8 3.29 -19.40 -21.85
N ASN A 9 2.45 -18.48 -22.33
CA ASN A 9 2.67 -17.04 -22.17
C ASN A 9 2.20 -16.57 -20.79
N PRO A 10 2.94 -15.69 -20.11
CA PRO A 10 2.52 -15.16 -18.81
C PRO A 10 1.33 -14.22 -18.97
N VAL A 11 0.26 -14.45 -18.20
CA VAL A 11 -0.99 -13.66 -18.26
C VAL A 11 -1.28 -12.89 -16.97
N ARG A 12 -0.73 -13.34 -15.83
CA ARG A 12 -0.96 -12.68 -14.55
C ARG A 12 0.20 -12.89 -13.59
N LEU A 13 0.55 -11.85 -12.85
CA LEU A 13 1.43 -11.92 -11.69
C LEU A 13 0.60 -11.72 -10.42
N GLN A 14 0.81 -12.56 -9.41
CA GLN A 14 0.21 -12.41 -8.08
C GLN A 14 1.30 -12.43 -7.00
N LEU A 15 1.28 -11.43 -6.13
CA LEU A 15 2.27 -11.22 -5.08
C LEU A 15 1.55 -11.12 -3.74
N HIS A 16 2.18 -11.66 -2.70
CA HIS A 16 1.85 -11.32 -1.31
C HIS A 16 3.02 -10.52 -0.75
N LEU A 17 2.80 -9.24 -0.49
CA LEU A 17 3.82 -8.34 0.01
C LEU A 17 3.64 -8.14 1.51
N ARG A 18 4.75 -8.20 2.23
CA ARG A 18 4.84 -7.83 3.63
C ARG A 18 5.93 -6.78 3.75
N TYR A 19 5.56 -5.63 4.28
CA TYR A 19 6.48 -4.54 4.51
C TYR A 19 6.54 -4.27 6.01
N ARG A 20 7.76 -4.08 6.50
CA ARG A 20 8.07 -3.77 7.89
C ARG A 20 9.12 -2.68 7.85
N ALA A 21 8.77 -1.52 8.37
CA ALA A 21 9.67 -0.38 8.46
C ALA A 21 9.53 0.32 9.80
N THR A 22 10.53 1.16 10.07
CA THR A 22 10.51 2.11 11.17
C THR A 22 10.73 3.47 10.57
N ILE A 23 9.82 4.39 10.86
CA ILE A 23 9.90 5.77 10.43
C ILE A 23 10.39 6.59 11.62
N THR A 24 11.46 7.36 11.41
CA THR A 24 12.15 8.10 12.48
C THR A 24 12.11 9.59 12.19
N ASN A 25 11.68 10.39 13.17
CA ASN A 25 11.94 11.82 13.17
C ASN A 25 13.38 12.05 13.65
N LEU A 26 14.26 12.53 12.76
CA LEU A 26 15.68 12.75 13.10
C LEU A 26 15.91 13.92 14.06
N ALA A 27 14.95 14.84 14.21
CA ALA A 27 15.07 15.97 15.13
C ALA A 27 14.69 15.59 16.57
N SER A 28 13.63 14.80 16.76
CA SER A 28 13.15 14.39 18.08
C SER A 28 13.62 13.00 18.53
N GLY A 29 14.10 12.17 17.59
CA GLY A 29 14.40 10.76 17.83
C GLY A 29 13.17 9.85 17.94
N LEU A 30 11.95 10.39 17.79
CA LEU A 30 10.72 9.62 17.84
C LEU A 30 10.68 8.62 16.68
N THR A 31 10.29 7.38 16.99
CA THR A 31 10.18 6.30 16.01
C THR A 31 8.78 5.69 16.02
N LEU A 32 8.26 5.39 14.84
CA LEU A 32 6.98 4.70 14.68
C LEU A 32 7.15 3.50 13.75
N PRO A 33 6.67 2.30 14.14
CA PRO A 33 6.65 1.16 13.24
C PRO A 33 5.57 1.33 12.18
N ASP A 34 5.90 0.98 10.95
CA ASP A 34 4.96 0.82 9.84
C ASP A 34 4.99 -0.61 9.33
N ASN A 35 3.87 -1.29 9.47
CA ASN A 35 3.74 -2.70 9.09
C ASN A 35 2.53 -2.89 8.20
N SER A 36 2.78 -3.33 6.97
CA SER A 36 1.75 -3.58 5.97
C SER A 36 1.84 -5.00 5.40
N SER A 37 0.69 -5.47 4.92
CA SER A 37 0.50 -6.82 4.40
C SER A 37 -0.65 -6.79 3.41
N TYR A 38 -0.34 -6.97 2.15
CA TYR A 38 -1.31 -6.87 1.06
C TYR A 38 -0.99 -7.85 -0.06
N ASN A 39 -1.98 -8.12 -0.88
CA ASN A 39 -1.83 -8.89 -2.10
C ASN A 39 -1.87 -7.93 -3.29
N ALA A 40 -0.95 -8.11 -4.23
CA ALA A 40 -0.99 -7.43 -5.51
C ALA A 40 -1.29 -8.44 -6.61
N LYS A 41 -2.13 -8.07 -7.57
CA LYS A 41 -2.36 -8.80 -8.82
C LYS A 41 -2.07 -7.85 -9.97
N ILE A 42 -1.36 -8.32 -10.98
CA ILE A 42 -1.09 -7.57 -12.21
C ILE A 42 -1.54 -8.45 -13.35
N ASP A 43 -2.50 -7.96 -14.13
CA ASP A 43 -2.87 -8.56 -15.41
C ASP A 43 -1.82 -8.13 -16.44
N LEU A 44 -1.08 -9.11 -16.98
CA LEU A 44 0.06 -8.83 -17.85
C LEU A 44 -0.35 -8.55 -19.30
N LEU A 45 -1.63 -8.77 -19.64
CA LEU A 45 -2.18 -8.49 -20.97
C LEU A 45 -2.69 -7.05 -21.06
N THR A 46 -3.29 -6.56 -19.98
CA THR A 46 -3.91 -5.23 -19.91
C THR A 46 -3.07 -4.21 -19.16
N GLY A 47 -2.10 -4.64 -18.36
CA GLY A 47 -1.32 -3.77 -17.47
C GLY A 47 -2.06 -3.39 -16.18
N VAL A 48 -3.34 -3.75 -16.04
CA VAL A 48 -4.16 -3.41 -14.87
C VAL A 48 -3.58 -4.07 -13.62
N ALA A 49 -3.37 -3.26 -12.58
CA ALA A 49 -2.90 -3.73 -11.29
C ALA A 49 -3.97 -3.56 -10.21
N GLU A 50 -4.04 -4.51 -9.28
CA GLU A 50 -4.98 -4.49 -8.17
C GLU A 50 -4.23 -4.78 -6.87
N VAL A 51 -4.35 -3.88 -5.90
CA VAL A 51 -3.79 -4.01 -4.55
C VAL A 51 -4.94 -4.23 -3.57
N ASN A 52 -4.85 -5.28 -2.76
CA ASN A 52 -5.84 -5.60 -1.72
C ASN A 52 -5.20 -5.86 -0.37
N GLY A 53 -5.69 -5.19 0.66
CA GLY A 53 -5.29 -5.43 2.04
C GLY A 53 -4.79 -4.17 2.69
N ASN A 54 -3.85 -4.33 3.62
CA ASN A 54 -3.33 -3.24 4.42
C ASN A 54 -2.06 -2.67 3.78
N VAL A 55 -2.14 -1.45 3.26
CA VAL A 55 -1.04 -0.73 2.61
C VAL A 55 -0.29 0.16 3.61
N TYR A 56 -1.03 0.87 4.47
CA TYR A 56 -0.48 1.72 5.53
C TYR A 56 -1.12 1.37 6.87
N ASN A 57 -0.31 1.18 7.92
CA ASN A 57 -0.82 0.96 9.27
C ASN A 57 0.17 1.46 10.31
N VAL A 58 0.09 2.76 10.57
CA VAL A 58 0.87 3.44 11.60
C VAL A 58 -0.06 3.95 12.69
N LYS A 59 0.42 3.87 13.93
CA LYS A 59 -0.29 4.38 15.11
C LYS A 59 0.72 5.04 16.04
N ASN A 60 0.57 6.35 16.26
CA ASN A 60 1.18 7.01 17.40
C ASN A 60 0.19 6.96 18.57
N ARG A 61 0.63 6.43 19.73
CA ARG A 61 -0.21 6.32 20.93
C ARG A 61 -0.26 7.60 21.75
N GLU A 62 0.76 8.45 21.64
CA GLU A 62 0.89 9.70 22.39
C GLU A 62 0.01 10.80 21.78
N THR A 63 0.05 10.94 20.45
CA THR A 63 -0.79 11.93 19.73
C THR A 63 -2.16 11.38 19.34
N GLY A 64 -2.36 10.06 19.44
CA GLY A 64 -3.58 9.38 19.01
C GLY A 64 -3.76 9.27 17.49
N ILE A 65 -2.83 9.81 16.70
CA ILE A 65 -2.88 9.79 15.23
C ILE A 65 -2.71 8.36 14.71
N ARG A 66 -3.58 7.98 13.77
CA ARG A 66 -3.56 6.70 13.08
C ARG A 66 -3.57 6.94 11.57
N ILE A 67 -2.64 6.31 10.88
CA ILE A 67 -2.57 6.30 9.42
C ILE A 67 -2.96 4.90 8.98
N LYS A 68 -4.11 4.79 8.32
CA LYS A 68 -4.66 3.50 7.92
C LYS A 68 -5.15 3.53 6.48
N ASP A 69 -4.60 2.64 5.67
CA ASP A 69 -5.09 2.36 4.33
C ASP A 69 -5.32 0.85 4.22
N ILE A 70 -6.60 0.49 4.28
CA ILE A 70 -7.07 -0.89 4.11
C ILE A 70 -8.20 -0.89 3.10
N GLY A 71 -7.96 -1.54 1.97
CA GLY A 71 -8.97 -1.63 0.95
C GLY A 71 -8.50 -2.35 -0.30
N ARG A 72 -9.18 -2.02 -1.39
CA ARG A 72 -8.90 -2.44 -2.74
C ARG A 72 -8.64 -1.19 -3.57
N ILE A 73 -7.48 -1.14 -4.22
CA ILE A 73 -7.12 -0.08 -5.15
C ILE A 73 -6.83 -0.75 -6.49
N VAL A 74 -7.42 -0.22 -7.57
CA VAL A 74 -7.16 -0.67 -8.94
C VAL A 74 -6.48 0.45 -9.70
N PHE A 75 -5.38 0.10 -10.36
CA PHE A 75 -4.62 0.97 -11.23
C PHE A 75 -4.81 0.54 -12.68
N ASP A 76 -4.93 1.50 -13.60
CA ASP A 76 -4.80 1.25 -15.04
C ASP A 76 -3.34 0.97 -15.44
N ALA A 77 -3.09 0.77 -16.73
CA ALA A 77 -1.76 0.45 -17.25
C ALA A 77 -0.77 1.62 -17.09
N GLU A 78 -1.28 2.85 -17.02
CA GLU A 78 -0.53 4.09 -16.84
C GLU A 78 -0.22 4.37 -15.35
N GLY A 79 -0.81 3.59 -14.43
CA GLY A 79 -0.64 3.74 -12.99
C GLY A 79 -1.60 4.74 -12.34
N ASN A 80 -2.63 5.19 -13.04
CA ASN A 80 -3.69 6.01 -12.45
C ASN A 80 -4.66 5.15 -11.66
N ILE A 81 -5.17 5.68 -10.56
CA ILE A 81 -6.19 5.01 -9.76
C ILE A 81 -7.54 5.13 -10.46
N VAL A 82 -8.13 3.99 -10.85
CA VAL A 82 -9.44 3.92 -11.51
C VAL A 82 -10.53 3.39 -10.59
N PHE A 83 -10.16 2.82 -9.44
CA PHE A 83 -11.11 2.35 -8.43
C PHE A 83 -10.47 2.31 -7.04
N GLU A 84 -11.21 2.76 -6.03
CA GLU A 84 -10.88 2.62 -4.61
C GLU A 84 -12.11 2.12 -3.84
N ALA A 85 -11.89 1.18 -2.91
CA ALA A 85 -12.93 0.76 -1.96
C ALA A 85 -12.31 0.28 -0.65
N GLY A 86 -12.91 0.70 0.47
CA GLY A 86 -12.42 0.36 1.80
C GLY A 86 -12.16 1.63 2.62
N ARG A 87 -11.32 1.50 3.64
CA ARG A 87 -10.92 2.61 4.50
C ARG A 87 -9.57 3.16 4.03
N HIS A 88 -9.59 4.35 3.46
CA HIS A 88 -8.42 5.10 3.06
C HIS A 88 -8.37 6.40 3.88
N ASP A 89 -7.65 6.39 5.02
CA ASP A 89 -7.49 7.59 5.86
C ASP A 89 -6.54 8.62 5.19
N VAL A 90 -5.74 8.15 4.24
CA VAL A 90 -4.83 8.92 3.40
C VAL A 90 -5.03 8.49 1.96
N LYS A 91 -4.81 9.40 1.01
CA LYS A 91 -4.73 9.01 -0.39
C LYS A 91 -3.47 8.19 -0.62
N PHE A 92 -3.57 7.17 -1.46
CA PHE A 92 -2.41 6.38 -1.85
C PHE A 92 -1.32 7.30 -2.44
N GLY A 93 -0.11 7.22 -1.90
CA GLY A 93 1.02 8.07 -2.29
C GLY A 93 1.09 9.45 -1.62
N ASP A 94 0.10 9.85 -0.82
CA ASP A 94 0.03 11.17 -0.15
C ASP A 94 -0.06 11.04 1.39
N ALA A 95 0.65 10.06 1.96
CA ALA A 95 0.67 9.83 3.41
C ALA A 95 1.66 10.73 4.16
N THR A 96 2.52 11.46 3.44
CA THR A 96 3.62 12.27 4.01
C THR A 96 3.15 13.28 5.06
N PRO A 97 2.11 14.10 4.83
CA PRO A 97 1.66 15.07 5.83
C PRO A 97 1.22 14.40 7.15
N GLN A 98 0.56 13.25 7.06
CA GLN A 98 0.09 12.50 8.22
C GLN A 98 1.25 11.83 8.95
N TYR A 99 2.28 11.36 8.24
CA TYR A 99 3.52 10.90 8.87
C TYR A 99 4.20 12.02 9.64
N CYS A 100 4.33 13.21 9.06
CA CYS A 100 4.89 14.37 9.75
C CYS A 100 4.09 14.73 11.00
N ALA A 101 2.76 14.77 10.93
CA ALA A 101 1.91 15.05 12.08
C ALA A 101 2.00 13.95 13.15
N ALA A 102 2.09 12.68 12.75
CA ALA A 102 2.26 11.56 13.66
C ALA A 102 3.63 11.56 14.34
N LEU A 103 4.64 12.21 13.76
CA LEU A 103 6.01 12.25 14.26
C LEU A 103 6.40 13.59 14.89
N ALA A 104 5.47 14.54 14.97
CA ALA A 104 5.68 15.87 15.51
C ALA A 104 5.91 15.87 17.03
#